data_AF-A0A5V1GUL9-F1
#
_entry.id   AF-A0A5V1GUL9-F1
#
_cell.length_a   1.000
_cell.length_b   1.000
_cell.length_c   1.000
_cell.angle_alpha   90.00
_cell.angle_beta   90.00
_cell.angle_gamma   90.00
#
_symmetry.space_group_name_H-M   'P 1'
#
loop_
_entity.id
_entity.type
_entity.pdbx_description
1 polymer ?
#
loop_
_entity_poly.entity_id
_entity_poly.type
_entity_poly.pdbx_seq_one_letter_code
_entity_poly.pdbx_strand_id
1 'polypeptide(L)'
;MSKKTLREFVKHDSIKNIQRNLFKIDSNYKRLIHFCSGSKNIERTNKNVALTNIAKGTHRSLSLLANNLSDDYDITLVALCTRNIFELNIRLRSIVKDENSLNTWMSEMVMDENQILDAISTIANDNHAAELELFENKKRLNNSILDKHDLKSVKSPETVKSIAEKVGELEEYAALFKLFSKLLHPTSYLINSHSTAGCIDNFNILIVSAQKYAFDLFERLRNELNVPEDVLKQW
;
A
#
# COMPACT_ATOMS: atom_id res chain seq x y z
N MET A 1 36.29 -30.27 7.35
CA MET A 1 35.11 -29.86 6.55
C MET A 1 35.06 -28.34 6.57
N SER A 2 35.22 -27.66 5.42
CA SER A 2 35.06 -26.19 5.39
C SER A 2 33.60 -25.85 5.68
N LYS A 3 33.39 -24.88 6.60
CA LYS A 3 32.05 -24.32 6.83
C LYS A 3 31.65 -23.58 5.57
N LYS A 4 30.71 -24.15 4.81
CA LYS A 4 30.09 -23.46 3.68
C LYS A 4 29.53 -22.12 4.17
N THR A 5 29.86 -21.04 3.48
CA THR A 5 29.33 -19.70 3.82
C THR A 5 27.87 -19.57 3.40
N LEU A 6 27.10 -18.68 4.04
CA LEU A 6 25.69 -18.45 3.68
C LEU A 6 25.50 -18.12 2.18
N ARG A 7 26.48 -17.44 1.59
CA ARG A 7 26.56 -17.11 0.16
C ARG A 7 26.67 -18.33 -0.75
N GLU A 8 27.14 -19.47 -0.25
CA GLU A 8 27.23 -20.73 -1.01
C GLU A 8 25.90 -21.50 -1.04
N PHE A 9 24.94 -21.13 -0.18
CA PHE A 9 23.59 -21.71 -0.16
C PHE A 9 22.54 -20.81 -0.82
N VAL A 10 22.78 -19.50 -0.86
CA VAL A 10 21.87 -18.52 -1.46
C VAL A 10 22.24 -18.32 -2.93
N LYS A 11 21.51 -18.98 -3.84
CA LYS A 11 21.53 -18.57 -5.25
C LYS A 11 20.68 -17.32 -5.40
N HIS A 12 21.32 -16.22 -5.81
CA HIS A 12 20.58 -15.05 -6.26
C HIS A 12 19.72 -15.45 -7.46
N ASP A 13 18.42 -15.24 -7.32
CA ASP A 13 17.51 -15.47 -8.43
C ASP A 13 17.69 -14.37 -9.47
N SER A 14 17.48 -14.68 -10.75
CA SER A 14 17.57 -13.66 -11.79
C SER A 14 16.46 -12.62 -11.60
N ILE A 15 16.73 -11.34 -11.94
CA ILE A 15 15.70 -10.29 -11.93
C ILE A 15 14.46 -10.73 -12.71
N LYS A 16 14.65 -11.42 -13.83
CA LYS A 16 13.58 -12.00 -14.64
C LYS A 16 12.69 -12.98 -13.86
N ASN A 17 13.28 -13.80 -12.98
CA ASN A 17 12.51 -14.72 -12.14
C ASN A 17 11.79 -14.00 -11.01
N ILE A 18 12.44 -13.00 -10.38
CA ILE A 18 11.78 -12.14 -9.39
C ILE A 18 10.55 -11.46 -10.02
N GLN A 19 10.73 -10.88 -11.22
CA GLN A 19 9.66 -10.25 -11.98
C GLN A 19 8.52 -11.24 -12.28
N ARG A 20 8.83 -12.47 -12.71
CA ARG A 20 7.82 -13.53 -12.91
C ARG A 20 7.05 -13.85 -11.63
N ASN A 21 7.73 -13.94 -10.49
CA ASN A 21 7.09 -14.21 -9.20
C ASN A 21 6.16 -13.07 -8.79
N LEU A 22 6.58 -11.81 -8.97
CA LEU A 22 5.73 -10.65 -8.74
C LEU A 22 4.48 -10.67 -9.64
N PHE A 23 4.62 -10.99 -10.93
CA PHE A 23 3.48 -11.13 -11.84
C PHE A 23 2.54 -12.28 -11.49
N LYS A 24 3.06 -13.39 -10.94
CA LYS A 24 2.23 -14.48 -10.42
C LYS A 24 1.35 -13.99 -9.26
N ILE A 25 1.95 -13.30 -8.29
CA ILE A 25 1.21 -12.69 -7.16
C ILE A 25 0.17 -11.69 -7.69
N ASP A 26 0.58 -10.80 -8.58
CA ASP A 26 -0.29 -9.80 -9.20
C ASP A 26 -1.50 -10.41 -9.92
N SER A 27 -1.30 -11.55 -10.62
CA SER A 27 -2.36 -12.28 -11.29
C SER A 27 -3.44 -12.79 -10.32
N ASN A 28 -3.08 -13.15 -9.09
CA ASN A 28 -4.03 -13.57 -8.07
C ASN A 28 -4.80 -12.38 -7.50
N TYR A 29 -4.15 -11.21 -7.31
CA TYR A 29 -4.86 -9.97 -6.97
C TYR A 29 -5.89 -9.59 -8.03
N LYS A 30 -5.56 -9.67 -9.32
CA LYS A 30 -6.50 -9.40 -10.42
C LYS A 30 -7.75 -10.29 -10.36
N ARG A 31 -7.56 -11.58 -10.08
CA ARG A 31 -8.66 -12.55 -9.93
C ARG A 31 -9.52 -12.27 -8.72
N LEU A 32 -8.90 -12.00 -7.58
CA LEU A 32 -9.59 -11.57 -6.35
C LEU A 32 -10.43 -10.32 -6.61
N ILE A 33 -9.84 -9.27 -7.20
CA ILE A 33 -10.56 -8.02 -7.51
C ILE A 33 -11.73 -8.27 -8.48
N HIS A 34 -11.53 -9.09 -9.50
CA HIS A 34 -12.58 -9.44 -10.46
C HIS A 34 -13.75 -10.15 -9.76
N PHE A 35 -13.45 -11.15 -8.92
CA PHE A 35 -14.46 -11.85 -8.13
C PHE A 35 -15.27 -10.89 -7.25
N CYS A 36 -14.59 -9.99 -6.53
CA CYS A 36 -15.20 -9.01 -5.63
C CYS A 36 -16.02 -7.93 -6.33
N SER A 37 -15.80 -7.74 -7.64
CA SER A 37 -16.54 -6.75 -8.44
C SER A 37 -17.94 -7.24 -8.84
N GLY A 38 -18.23 -8.54 -8.72
CA GLY A 38 -19.54 -9.11 -8.99
C GLY A 38 -20.47 -8.95 -7.80
N SER A 39 -21.58 -8.23 -7.97
CA SER A 39 -22.59 -8.01 -6.91
C SER A 39 -23.29 -9.28 -6.41
N LYS A 40 -23.16 -10.39 -7.14
CA LYS A 40 -23.66 -11.72 -6.74
C LYS A 40 -22.65 -12.55 -5.94
N ASN A 41 -21.37 -12.15 -5.95
CA ASN A 41 -20.28 -12.92 -5.34
C ASN A 41 -19.96 -12.43 -3.93
N ILE A 42 -20.10 -11.13 -3.69
CA ILE A 42 -19.81 -10.50 -2.40
C ILE A 42 -20.89 -9.45 -2.09
N GLU A 43 -21.38 -9.46 -0.85
CA GLU A 43 -22.27 -8.43 -0.34
C GLU A 43 -21.57 -7.07 -0.32
N ARG A 44 -22.27 -6.03 -0.81
CA ARG A 44 -21.72 -4.68 -0.80
C ARG A 44 -21.84 -4.03 0.58
N THR A 45 -20.80 -4.18 1.38
CA THR A 45 -20.64 -3.50 2.69
C THR A 45 -19.46 -2.52 2.65
N ASN A 46 -19.43 -1.57 3.59
CA ASN A 46 -18.30 -0.63 3.74
C ASN A 46 -16.96 -1.36 3.91
N LYS A 47 -16.95 -2.43 4.72
CA LYS A 47 -15.78 -3.30 4.92
C LYS A 47 -15.34 -3.92 3.59
N ASN A 48 -16.24 -4.58 2.88
CA ASN A 48 -15.89 -5.27 1.63
C ASN A 48 -15.38 -4.31 0.55
N VAL A 49 -15.92 -3.10 0.50
CA VAL A 49 -15.44 -2.03 -0.38
C VAL A 49 -14.03 -1.58 0.00
N ALA A 50 -13.77 -1.32 1.28
CA ALA A 50 -12.46 -0.93 1.76
C ALA A 50 -11.40 -2.01 1.47
N LEU A 51 -11.72 -3.28 1.77
CA LEU A 51 -10.84 -4.43 1.50
C LEU A 51 -10.57 -4.60 -0.01
N THR A 52 -11.60 -4.47 -0.85
CA THR A 52 -11.43 -4.52 -2.31
C THR A 52 -10.56 -3.36 -2.82
N ASN A 53 -10.67 -2.17 -2.23
CA ASN A 53 -9.84 -1.02 -2.60
C ASN A 53 -8.39 -1.21 -2.14
N ILE A 54 -8.14 -1.81 -0.98
CA ILE A 54 -6.80 -2.22 -0.55
C ILE A 54 -6.22 -3.22 -1.56
N ALA A 55 -7.00 -4.23 -1.99
CA ALA A 55 -6.57 -5.17 -3.03
C ALA A 55 -6.13 -4.47 -4.32
N LYS A 56 -6.91 -3.47 -4.77
CA LYS A 56 -6.57 -2.64 -5.94
C LYS A 56 -5.30 -1.81 -5.71
N GLY A 57 -5.10 -1.26 -4.53
CA GLY A 57 -3.87 -0.54 -4.15
C GLY A 57 -2.64 -1.44 -4.20
N THR A 58 -2.75 -2.67 -3.69
CA THR A 58 -1.67 -3.66 -3.72
C THR A 58 -1.37 -4.11 -5.14
N HIS A 59 -2.40 -4.40 -5.94
CA HIS A 59 -2.27 -4.67 -7.37
C HIS A 59 -1.50 -3.57 -8.10
N ARG A 60 -1.86 -2.28 -7.88
CA ARG A 60 -1.16 -1.15 -8.50
C ARG A 60 0.33 -1.13 -8.13
N SER A 61 0.66 -1.34 -6.85
CA SER A 61 2.04 -1.32 -6.36
C SER A 61 2.86 -2.52 -6.89
N LEU A 62 2.27 -3.71 -6.93
CA LEU A 62 2.90 -4.92 -7.49
C LEU A 62 3.12 -4.78 -9.00
N SER A 63 2.11 -4.33 -9.73
CA SER A 63 2.19 -4.09 -11.17
C SER A 63 3.24 -3.04 -11.49
N LEU A 64 3.30 -1.94 -10.73
CA LEU A 64 4.32 -0.91 -10.89
C LEU A 64 5.74 -1.48 -10.67
N LEU A 65 5.93 -2.23 -9.58
CA LEU A 65 7.21 -2.87 -9.28
C LEU A 65 7.61 -3.87 -10.37
N ALA A 66 6.72 -4.79 -10.74
CA ALA A 66 7.02 -5.84 -11.70
C ALA A 66 7.32 -5.28 -13.09
N ASN A 67 6.54 -4.32 -13.59
CA ASN A 67 6.73 -3.76 -14.93
C ASN A 67 8.02 -2.94 -15.09
N ASN A 68 8.56 -2.40 -13.99
CA ASN A 68 9.76 -1.56 -14.01
C ASN A 68 11.01 -2.25 -13.44
N LEU A 69 10.90 -3.53 -13.05
CA LEU A 69 12.04 -4.28 -12.57
C LEU A 69 12.94 -4.72 -13.76
N SER A 70 14.19 -4.30 -13.73
CA SER A 70 15.22 -4.60 -14.72
C SER A 70 16.57 -4.88 -14.03
N ASP A 71 17.57 -5.28 -14.81
CA ASP A 71 18.94 -5.46 -14.28
C ASP A 71 19.54 -4.14 -13.75
N ASP A 72 19.07 -3.00 -14.26
CA ASP A 72 19.40 -1.64 -13.83
C ASP A 72 18.28 -1.02 -12.96
N TYR A 73 17.75 -1.80 -12.01
CA TYR A 73 16.62 -1.38 -11.18
C TYR A 73 16.86 -0.06 -10.45
N ASP A 74 15.81 0.76 -10.33
CA ASP A 74 15.81 1.95 -9.48
C ASP A 74 15.44 1.58 -8.04
N ILE A 75 16.40 1.68 -7.13
CA ILE A 75 16.19 1.36 -5.71
C ILE A 75 15.09 2.23 -5.07
N THR A 76 14.91 3.46 -5.53
CA THR A 76 13.88 4.38 -5.06
C THR A 76 12.49 3.84 -5.37
N LEU A 77 12.31 3.34 -6.60
CA LEU A 77 11.06 2.73 -7.04
C LEU A 77 10.77 1.43 -6.30
N VAL A 78 11.80 0.59 -6.10
CA VAL A 78 11.68 -0.66 -5.34
C VAL A 78 11.29 -0.35 -3.89
N ALA A 79 11.92 0.65 -3.27
CA ALA A 79 11.60 1.08 -1.90
C ALA A 79 10.17 1.64 -1.80
N LEU A 80 9.75 2.47 -2.75
CA LEU A 80 8.40 3.03 -2.82
C LEU A 80 7.32 1.94 -2.91
N CYS A 81 7.47 1.00 -3.85
CA CYS A 81 6.48 -0.06 -4.02
C CYS A 81 6.43 -0.98 -2.78
N THR A 82 7.60 -1.31 -2.22
CA THR A 82 7.70 -2.11 -0.99
C THR A 82 7.02 -1.43 0.19
N ARG A 83 7.28 -0.13 0.39
CA ARG A 83 6.64 0.68 1.42
C ARG A 83 5.13 0.69 1.27
N ASN A 84 4.62 0.94 0.06
CA ASN A 84 3.18 0.96 -0.19
C ASN A 84 2.53 -0.39 0.17
N ILE A 85 3.14 -1.51 -0.23
CA ILE A 85 2.61 -2.85 0.08
C ILE A 85 2.63 -3.11 1.59
N PHE A 86 3.71 -2.73 2.29
CA PHE A 86 3.81 -2.85 3.75
C PHE A 86 2.75 -2.00 4.47
N GLU A 87 2.61 -0.72 4.10
CA GLU A 87 1.64 0.18 4.72
C GLU A 87 0.19 -0.29 4.49
N LEU A 88 -0.11 -0.80 3.28
CA LEU A 88 -1.40 -1.44 3.00
C LEU A 88 -1.63 -2.71 3.83
N ASN A 89 -0.57 -3.48 4.10
CA ASN A 89 -0.66 -4.69 4.92
C ASN A 89 -1.04 -4.37 6.37
N ILE A 90 -0.35 -3.41 7.00
CA ILE A 90 -0.68 -3.02 8.37
C ILE A 90 -2.06 -2.34 8.45
N ARG A 91 -2.45 -1.58 7.41
CA ARG A 91 -3.77 -0.95 7.34
C ARG A 91 -4.88 -2.00 7.26
N LEU A 92 -4.71 -3.03 6.41
CA LEU A 92 -5.62 -4.17 6.34
C LEU A 92 -5.79 -4.83 7.72
N ARG A 93 -4.68 -5.13 8.39
CA ARG A 93 -4.71 -5.76 9.73
C ARG A 93 -5.47 -4.91 10.74
N SER A 94 -5.31 -3.59 10.69
CA SER A 94 -6.03 -2.67 11.58
C SER A 94 -7.55 -2.71 11.32
N ILE A 95 -7.95 -2.58 10.05
CA ILE A 95 -9.36 -2.60 9.62
C ILE A 95 -10.05 -3.93 9.96
N VAL A 96 -9.32 -5.05 9.83
CA VAL A 96 -9.85 -6.38 10.15
C VAL A 96 -10.02 -6.58 11.65
N LYS A 97 -9.12 -6.00 12.46
CA LYS A 97 -9.09 -6.16 13.91
C LYS A 97 -10.15 -5.33 14.63
N ASP A 98 -10.47 -4.14 14.13
CA ASP A 98 -11.33 -3.17 14.84
C ASP A 98 -12.19 -2.36 13.86
N GLU A 99 -13.51 -2.39 14.07
CA GLU A 99 -14.47 -1.63 13.26
C GLU A 99 -14.27 -0.11 13.35
N ASN A 100 -13.77 0.40 14.48
CA ASN A 100 -13.43 1.83 14.57
C ASN A 100 -12.31 2.20 13.61
N SER A 101 -11.38 1.28 13.35
CA SER A 101 -10.28 1.50 12.39
C SER A 101 -10.80 1.55 10.95
N LEU A 102 -11.86 0.82 10.62
CA LEU A 102 -12.58 0.96 9.35
C LEU A 102 -13.25 2.34 9.24
N ASN A 103 -13.96 2.76 10.28
CA ASN A 103 -14.65 4.06 10.30
C ASN A 103 -13.65 5.22 10.18
N THR A 104 -12.54 5.17 10.92
CA THR A 104 -11.45 6.15 10.81
C THR A 104 -10.86 6.15 9.39
N TRP A 105 -10.59 4.99 8.78
CA TRP A 105 -10.07 4.92 7.42
C TRP A 105 -11.01 5.53 6.37
N MET A 106 -12.32 5.33 6.53
CA MET A 106 -13.31 5.98 5.65
C MET A 106 -13.37 7.49 5.85
N SER A 107 -13.27 7.96 7.10
CA SER A 107 -13.20 9.40 7.40
C SER A 107 -11.91 10.05 6.89
N GLU A 108 -10.77 9.34 6.92
CA GLU A 108 -9.49 9.80 6.36
C GLU A 108 -9.63 10.13 4.87
N MET A 109 -10.38 9.34 4.08
CA MET A 109 -10.62 9.63 2.67
C MET A 109 -11.31 10.99 2.45
N VAL A 110 -12.30 11.31 3.29
CA VAL A 110 -13.04 12.59 3.19
C VAL A 110 -12.15 13.75 3.62
N MET A 111 -11.37 13.57 4.68
CA MET A 111 -10.36 14.52 5.13
C MET A 111 -9.31 14.79 4.02
N ASP A 112 -8.78 13.74 3.40
CA ASP A 112 -7.78 13.84 2.32
C ASP A 112 -8.33 14.61 1.12
N GLU A 113 -9.58 14.33 0.70
CA GLU A 113 -10.22 15.06 -0.40
C GLU A 113 -10.39 16.55 -0.04
N ASN A 114 -10.83 16.86 1.18
CA ASN A 114 -10.96 18.26 1.62
C ASN A 114 -9.59 18.97 1.67
N GLN A 115 -8.53 18.31 2.14
CA GLN A 115 -7.17 18.87 2.17
C GLN A 115 -6.62 19.12 0.76
N ILE A 116 -6.90 18.24 -0.20
CA ILE A 116 -6.56 18.45 -1.61
C ILE A 116 -7.28 19.69 -2.15
N LEU A 117 -8.57 19.83 -1.86
CA LEU A 117 -9.33 21.02 -2.26
C LEU A 117 -8.76 22.30 -1.64
N ASP A 118 -8.40 22.28 -0.35
CA ASP A 118 -7.78 23.43 0.33
C ASP A 118 -6.42 23.79 -0.27
N ALA A 119 -5.60 22.79 -0.62
CA ALA A 119 -4.32 22.99 -1.28
C ALA A 119 -4.48 23.62 -2.67
N ILE A 120 -5.45 23.14 -3.47
CA ILE A 120 -5.76 23.72 -4.78
C ILE A 120 -6.27 25.15 -4.63
N SER A 121 -7.17 25.40 -3.67
CA SER A 121 -7.68 26.75 -3.38
C SER A 121 -6.57 27.73 -2.98
N THR A 122 -5.54 27.26 -2.28
CA THR A 122 -4.39 28.09 -1.90
C THR A 122 -3.52 28.47 -3.11
N ILE A 123 -3.49 27.62 -4.15
CA ILE A 123 -2.75 27.87 -5.39
C ILE A 123 -3.55 28.77 -6.33
N ALA A 124 -4.88 28.62 -6.35
CA ALA A 124 -5.78 29.47 -7.11
C ALA A 124 -5.80 30.89 -6.55
N ASN A 125 -5.75 31.89 -7.42
CA ASN A 125 -5.92 33.30 -7.04
C ASN A 125 -7.37 33.77 -7.22
N ASP A 126 -7.68 34.98 -6.74
CA ASP A 126 -9.02 35.59 -6.72
C ASP A 126 -9.76 35.63 -8.08
N ASN A 127 -9.07 35.39 -9.20
CA ASN A 127 -9.68 35.31 -10.52
C ASN A 127 -10.49 34.01 -10.74
N HIS A 128 -10.51 33.09 -9.77
CA HIS A 128 -11.18 31.78 -9.86
C HIS A 128 -12.32 31.64 -8.83
N ALA A 129 -13.04 32.74 -8.56
CA ALA A 129 -14.07 32.77 -7.52
C ALA A 129 -15.16 31.69 -7.70
N ALA A 130 -15.54 31.37 -8.94
CA ALA A 130 -16.53 30.34 -9.23
C ALA A 130 -16.01 28.93 -8.89
N GLU A 131 -14.75 28.62 -9.24
CA GLU A 131 -14.10 27.34 -8.90
C GLU A 131 -13.92 27.18 -7.39
N LEU A 132 -13.52 28.27 -6.71
CA LEU A 132 -13.41 28.28 -5.25
C LEU A 132 -14.76 27.98 -4.57
N GLU A 133 -15.86 28.55 -5.09
CA GLU A 133 -17.20 28.24 -4.60
C GLU A 133 -17.58 26.76 -4.82
N LEU A 134 -17.22 26.19 -5.98
CA LEU A 134 -17.43 24.75 -6.24
C LEU A 134 -16.67 23.87 -5.25
N PHE A 135 -15.44 24.25 -4.87
CA PHE A 135 -14.66 23.51 -3.86
C PHE A 135 -15.29 23.59 -2.47
N GLU A 136 -15.78 24.75 -2.05
CA GLU A 136 -16.53 24.89 -0.80
C GLU A 136 -17.83 24.06 -0.80
N ASN A 137 -18.55 24.04 -1.92
CA ASN A 137 -19.74 23.19 -2.10
C ASN A 137 -19.40 21.71 -1.96
N LYS A 138 -18.29 21.27 -2.57
CA LYS A 138 -17.82 19.90 -2.47
C LYS A 138 -17.42 19.54 -1.04
N LYS A 139 -16.72 20.42 -0.31
CA LYS A 139 -16.38 20.21 1.11
C LYS A 139 -17.64 20.09 1.99
N ARG A 140 -18.67 20.91 1.74
CA ARG A 140 -19.96 20.78 2.44
C ARG A 140 -20.63 19.44 2.17
N LEU A 141 -20.66 19.00 0.91
CA LEU A 141 -21.19 17.68 0.54
C LEU A 141 -20.41 16.55 1.24
N ASN A 142 -19.09 16.61 1.22
CA ASN A 142 -18.19 15.68 1.88
C ASN A 142 -18.48 15.54 3.38
N ASN A 143 -18.64 16.66 4.10
CA ASN A 143 -18.97 16.63 5.52
C ASN A 143 -20.37 16.06 5.79
N SER A 144 -21.35 16.38 4.95
CA SER A 144 -22.70 15.79 5.08
C SER A 144 -22.74 14.27 4.86
N ILE A 145 -21.80 13.71 4.09
CA ILE A 145 -21.64 12.26 3.92
C ILE A 145 -21.19 11.64 5.25
N LEU A 146 -20.25 12.27 5.97
CA LEU A 146 -19.81 11.79 7.27
C LEU A 146 -20.98 11.75 8.25
N ASP A 147 -21.74 12.85 8.35
CA ASP A 147 -22.91 12.96 9.24
C ASP A 147 -23.97 11.90 8.91
N LYS A 148 -24.26 11.70 7.62
CA LYS A 148 -25.25 10.70 7.15
C LYS A 148 -24.89 9.27 7.54
N HIS A 149 -23.60 8.98 7.67
CA HIS A 149 -23.09 7.64 7.97
C HIS A 149 -22.61 7.50 9.42
N ASP A 150 -22.91 8.46 10.30
CA ASP A 150 -22.44 8.51 11.69
C ASP A 150 -20.92 8.35 11.84
N LEU A 151 -20.18 8.91 10.87
CA LEU A 151 -18.72 8.90 10.85
C LEU A 151 -18.19 10.20 11.47
N LYS A 152 -17.18 10.06 12.34
CA LYS A 152 -16.52 11.22 12.95
C LYS A 152 -15.53 11.83 11.97
N SER A 153 -15.51 13.15 11.89
CA SER A 153 -14.43 13.87 11.22
C SER A 153 -13.10 13.58 11.89
N VAL A 154 -12.06 13.42 11.08
CA VAL A 154 -10.68 13.16 11.51
C VAL A 154 -9.86 14.40 11.20
N LYS A 155 -9.03 14.85 12.16
CA LYS A 155 -8.19 16.05 12.01
C LYS A 155 -6.83 15.75 11.35
N SER A 156 -6.36 14.52 11.51
CA SER A 156 -5.08 14.06 10.98
C SER A 156 -5.15 12.56 10.74
N PRO A 157 -4.55 12.04 9.66
CA PRO A 157 -4.55 10.60 9.42
C PRO A 157 -3.80 9.89 10.54
N GLU A 158 -4.22 8.66 10.82
CA GLU A 158 -3.49 7.82 11.76
C GLU A 158 -2.09 7.54 11.22
N THR A 159 -1.06 7.75 12.04
CA THR A 159 0.31 7.51 11.61
C THR A 159 0.56 6.01 11.42
N VAL A 160 1.34 5.65 10.40
CA VAL A 160 1.78 4.27 10.13
C VAL A 160 2.38 3.61 11.37
N LYS A 161 3.15 4.37 12.16
CA LYS A 161 3.70 3.91 13.45
C LYS A 161 2.62 3.51 14.44
N SER A 162 1.60 4.37 14.63
CA SER A 162 0.50 4.10 15.56
C SER A 162 -0.31 2.87 15.12
N ILE A 163 -0.53 2.71 13.83
CA ILE A 163 -1.18 1.52 13.27
C ILE A 163 -0.35 0.28 13.54
N ALA A 164 0.97 0.34 13.28
CA ALA A 164 1.90 -0.76 13.53
C ALA A 164 1.89 -1.18 15.01
N GLU A 165 1.86 -0.22 15.94
CA GLU A 165 1.72 -0.49 17.38
C GLU A 165 0.41 -1.24 17.68
N LYS A 166 -0.73 -0.77 17.14
CA LYS A 166 -2.04 -1.42 17.36
C LYS A 166 -2.10 -2.85 16.83
N VAL A 167 -1.40 -3.16 15.74
CA VAL A 167 -1.41 -4.49 15.12
C VAL A 167 -0.24 -5.38 15.55
N GLY A 168 0.64 -4.91 16.45
CA GLY A 168 1.76 -5.68 16.99
C GLY A 168 2.98 -5.79 16.06
N GLU A 169 3.15 -4.85 15.14
CA GLU A 169 4.21 -4.82 14.10
C GLU A 169 5.18 -3.65 14.28
N LEU A 170 5.31 -3.10 15.50
CA LEU A 170 6.17 -1.93 15.77
C LEU A 170 7.64 -2.20 15.46
N GLU A 171 8.16 -3.38 15.78
CA GLU A 171 9.56 -3.75 15.53
C GLU A 171 9.88 -3.79 14.03
N GLU A 172 9.02 -4.47 13.27
CA GLU A 172 9.12 -4.57 11.81
C GLU A 172 9.02 -3.17 11.16
N TYR A 173 8.06 -2.35 11.61
CA TYR A 173 7.94 -0.95 11.21
C TYR A 173 9.22 -0.17 11.48
N ALA A 174 9.78 -0.27 12.69
CA ALA A 174 10.98 0.49 13.07
C ALA A 174 12.20 0.11 12.22
N ALA A 175 12.32 -1.17 11.84
CA ALA A 175 13.38 -1.66 10.96
C ALA A 175 13.22 -1.11 9.54
N LEU A 176 12.04 -1.27 8.93
CA LEU A 176 11.80 -0.88 7.54
C LEU A 176 11.66 0.62 7.33
N PHE A 177 11.08 1.35 8.29
CA PHE A 177 10.84 2.78 8.15
C PHE A 177 12.15 3.57 7.98
N LYS A 178 13.22 3.16 8.67
CA LYS A 178 14.55 3.77 8.50
C LYS A 178 15.08 3.52 7.09
N LEU A 179 14.90 2.29 6.58
CA LEU A 179 15.33 1.93 5.23
C LEU A 179 14.58 2.75 4.18
N PHE A 180 13.24 2.81 4.25
CA PHE A 180 12.42 3.63 3.36
C PHE A 180 12.82 5.10 3.43
N SER A 181 13.04 5.64 4.62
CA SER A 181 13.41 7.04 4.79
C SER A 181 14.73 7.40 4.09
N LYS A 182 15.68 6.46 3.98
CA LYS A 182 16.98 6.67 3.32
C LYS A 182 16.99 6.35 1.84
N LEU A 183 16.15 5.41 1.39
CA LEU A 183 16.12 4.94 0.00
C LEU A 183 15.02 5.58 -0.85
N LEU A 184 14.04 6.26 -0.25
CA LEU A 184 12.91 6.87 -0.97
C LEU A 184 13.03 8.39 -1.09
N HIS A 185 13.46 9.06 -0.01
CA HIS A 185 13.58 10.52 0.00
C HIS A 185 14.92 10.96 -0.59
N PRO A 186 15.03 12.18 -1.16
CA PRO A 186 16.28 12.75 -1.67
C PRO A 186 17.23 13.12 -0.53
N THR A 187 17.61 12.13 0.27
CA THR A 187 18.53 12.29 1.39
C THR A 187 19.96 12.40 0.86
N SER A 188 20.84 13.02 1.64
CA SER A 188 22.27 13.09 1.30
C SER A 188 22.87 11.70 1.01
N TYR A 189 22.40 10.65 1.69
CA TYR A 189 22.82 9.27 1.44
C TYR A 189 22.41 8.77 0.04
N LEU A 190 21.13 8.93 -0.34
CA LEU A 190 20.65 8.49 -1.65
C LEU A 190 21.31 9.27 -2.79
N ILE A 191 21.44 10.59 -2.64
CA ILE A 191 21.98 11.48 -3.68
C ILE A 191 23.50 11.30 -3.85
N ASN A 192 24.27 11.27 -2.76
CA ASN A 192 25.73 11.23 -2.85
C ASN A 192 26.30 9.80 -2.86
N SER A 193 25.49 8.78 -2.61
CA SER A 193 25.94 7.38 -2.53
C SER A 193 24.92 6.43 -3.19
N HIS A 194 24.39 6.83 -4.35
CA HIS A 194 23.34 6.09 -5.07
C HIS A 194 23.70 4.63 -5.33
N SER A 195 24.94 4.32 -5.73
CA SER A 195 25.39 2.93 -5.96
C SER A 195 25.38 2.09 -4.68
N THR A 196 25.77 2.68 -3.55
CA THR A 196 25.70 2.04 -2.24
C THR A 196 24.26 1.87 -1.76
N ALA A 197 23.41 2.87 -2.01
CA ALA A 197 21.99 2.80 -1.71
C ALA A 197 21.30 1.67 -2.50
N GLY A 198 21.60 1.56 -3.79
CA GLY A 198 21.12 0.50 -4.69
C GLY A 198 21.91 -0.81 -4.62
N CYS A 199 22.60 -1.09 -3.50
CA CYS A 199 23.32 -2.35 -3.36
C CYS A 199 22.37 -3.55 -3.30
N ILE A 200 22.90 -4.72 -3.63
CA ILE A 200 22.14 -5.97 -3.69
C ILE A 200 21.46 -6.34 -2.36
N ASP A 201 22.05 -5.96 -1.23
CA ASP A 201 21.48 -6.26 0.10
C ASP A 201 20.20 -5.46 0.36
N ASN A 202 20.23 -4.15 0.08
CA ASN A 202 19.04 -3.29 0.17
C ASN A 202 17.96 -3.76 -0.79
N PHE A 203 18.33 -4.07 -2.03
CA PHE A 203 17.41 -4.63 -3.02
C PHE A 203 16.75 -5.92 -2.52
N ASN A 204 17.54 -6.89 -2.02
CA ASN A 204 17.02 -8.17 -1.54
C ASN A 204 16.07 -8.00 -0.35
N ILE A 205 16.42 -7.15 0.63
CA ILE A 205 15.55 -6.86 1.77
C ILE A 205 14.19 -6.33 1.27
N LEU A 206 14.21 -5.38 0.34
CA LEU A 206 12.99 -4.78 -0.19
C LEU A 206 12.16 -5.79 -1.00
N ILE A 207 12.77 -6.55 -1.91
CA ILE A 207 12.07 -7.53 -2.75
C ILE A 207 11.49 -8.69 -1.93
N VAL A 208 12.22 -9.18 -0.93
CA VAL A 208 11.71 -10.20 -0.01
C VAL A 208 10.54 -9.63 0.80
N SER A 209 10.67 -8.41 1.31
CA SER A 209 9.61 -7.73 2.07
C SER A 209 8.36 -7.50 1.21
N ALA A 210 8.52 -7.02 -0.02
CA ALA A 210 7.40 -6.79 -0.94
C ALA A 210 6.62 -8.07 -1.22
N GLN A 211 7.31 -9.18 -1.49
CA GLN A 211 6.67 -10.49 -1.72
C GLN A 211 6.02 -11.03 -0.45
N LYS A 212 6.71 -10.97 0.70
CA LYS A 212 6.18 -11.40 2.02
C LYS A 212 4.86 -10.69 2.33
N TYR A 213 4.85 -9.36 2.27
CA TYR A 213 3.66 -8.59 2.60
C TYR A 213 2.57 -8.69 1.55
N ALA A 214 2.92 -8.78 0.26
CA ALA A 214 1.93 -9.01 -0.78
C ALA A 214 1.22 -10.37 -0.60
N PHE A 215 1.94 -11.41 -0.21
CA PHE A 215 1.36 -12.73 0.07
C PHE A 215 0.50 -12.72 1.35
N ASP A 216 1.02 -12.19 2.46
CA ASP A 216 0.25 -12.10 3.72
C ASP A 216 -1.02 -11.24 3.55
N LEU A 217 -0.91 -10.12 2.84
CA LEU A 217 -2.05 -9.26 2.52
C LEU A 217 -3.06 -10.01 1.65
N PHE A 218 -2.60 -10.79 0.67
CA PHE A 218 -3.47 -11.56 -0.21
C PHE A 218 -4.26 -12.61 0.56
N GLU A 219 -3.60 -13.42 1.39
CA GLU A 219 -4.27 -14.46 2.18
C GLU A 219 -5.31 -13.87 3.14
N ARG A 220 -4.99 -12.75 3.79
CA ARG A 220 -5.94 -12.04 4.65
C ARG A 220 -7.13 -11.53 3.87
N LEU A 221 -6.91 -10.87 2.73
CA LEU A 221 -8.00 -10.41 1.88
C LEU A 221 -8.88 -11.56 1.40
N ARG A 222 -8.27 -12.65 0.92
CA ARG A 222 -8.99 -13.86 0.47
C ARG A 222 -9.91 -14.39 1.56
N ASN A 223 -9.39 -14.53 2.78
CA ASN A 223 -10.15 -15.01 3.92
C ASN A 223 -11.28 -14.05 4.30
N GLU A 224 -10.98 -12.76 4.46
CA GLU A 224 -11.97 -11.75 4.88
C GLU A 224 -13.07 -11.50 3.85
N LEU A 225 -12.75 -11.67 2.56
CA LEU A 225 -13.69 -11.52 1.45
C LEU A 225 -14.35 -12.86 1.04
N ASN A 226 -14.03 -13.96 1.74
CA ASN A 226 -14.51 -15.30 1.45
C ASN A 226 -14.33 -15.72 -0.02
N VAL A 227 -13.18 -15.38 -0.61
CA VAL A 227 -12.88 -15.71 -2.02
C VAL A 227 -12.47 -17.18 -2.11
N PRO A 228 -13.19 -18.02 -2.88
CA PRO A 228 -12.87 -19.44 -3.02
C PRO A 228 -11.51 -19.71 -3.67
N GLU A 229 -10.88 -20.83 -3.31
CA GLU A 229 -9.55 -21.21 -3.80
C GLU A 229 -9.52 -21.48 -5.31
N ASP A 230 -10.63 -22.01 -5.88
CA ASP A 230 -10.77 -22.33 -7.30
C ASP A 230 -10.82 -21.09 -8.21
N VAL A 231 -11.05 -19.90 -7.64
CA VAL A 231 -10.92 -18.62 -8.36
C VAL A 231 -9.45 -18.32 -8.68
N LEU A 232 -8.51 -18.87 -7.91
CA LEU A 232 -7.11 -18.46 -7.86
C LEU A 232 -6.21 -19.34 -8.74
N LYS A 233 -5.00 -18.86 -9.04
CA LYS A 233 -3.94 -19.69 -9.64
C LYS A 233 -3.08 -20.29 -8.53
N GLN A 234 -2.63 -21.52 -8.75
CA GLN A 234 -1.55 -22.12 -7.97
C GLN A 234 -0.27 -21.28 -8.10
N TRP A 235 0.43 -21.13 -6.97
CA TRP A 235 1.64 -20.31 -6.80
C TRP A 235 2.85 -20.85 -7.58
#